data_AF-A0A2S8HDR8-F1
#
_entry.id   AF-A0A2S8HDR8-F1
#
_cell.length_a   1.000
_cell.length_b   1.000
_cell.length_c   1.000
_cell.angle_alpha   90.00
_cell.angle_beta   90.00
_cell.angle_gamma   90.00
#
_symmetry.space_group_name_H-M   'P 1'
#
loop_
_entity.id
_entity.type
_entity.pdbx_description
1 polymer ?
#
loop_
_entity_poly.entity_id
_entity_poly.type
_entity_poly.pdbx_seq_one_letter_code
_entity_poly.pdbx_strand_id
1 'polypeptide(L)'
;MANQNSSTVNPGDLDPAFAGDGSFDVPSGTGSVRSIVADGQGGFFLVAWVSRECWLYHIFQDGTQDLQFGQNGVSKWAFASGVDSLPVQLLMQPDGKIILIGLLGEDMSNRQPAFTRFNRNGSPDLIFENHILPDRDVSGPSGCVQADGKILLLAHRFKDGDTEKEETLLHRFEPNGDTDHRFGDSGSIIVQFNDQKSKGVSVAVMDDGKILVGGTVQRENSIPTKALARYFPLGGRDSSFGQSGYWESTSNNGMRKVIVHENNIFCVGYFGTPFRASISKITGDGAYDPSFNDGKTLTVDIPADFPGYFVDCRSVAVQSDGCIVAGGNAGRTTKAFWLRVLPKGNLDRGFGDNGIARHDQDSYLFDLIVTNQRILAAVDAGAPRSPKIFGIQS
;
A
#
# COMPACT_ATOMS: atom_id res chain seq x y z
N MET A 1 -14.94 3.11 -46.78
CA MET A 1 -14.92 3.83 -45.49
C MET A 1 -15.36 2.83 -44.44
N ALA A 2 -14.39 2.21 -43.75
CA ALA A 2 -14.71 1.29 -42.66
C ALA A 2 -14.94 2.13 -41.40
N ASN A 3 -16.15 2.03 -40.85
CA ASN A 3 -16.47 2.57 -39.53
C ASN A 3 -15.58 1.89 -38.50
N GLN A 4 -14.57 2.61 -38.01
CA GLN A 4 -14.00 2.31 -36.71
C GLN A 4 -15.06 2.64 -35.66
N ASN A 5 -15.76 1.62 -35.17
CA ASN A 5 -16.42 1.73 -33.87
C ASN A 5 -15.31 1.92 -32.84
N SER A 6 -14.97 3.17 -32.51
CA SER A 6 -14.29 3.44 -31.25
C SER A 6 -15.30 3.13 -30.15
N SER A 7 -15.23 1.92 -29.58
CA SER A 7 -15.89 1.67 -28.31
C SER A 7 -15.34 2.70 -27.33
N THR A 8 -16.16 3.66 -26.93
CA THR A 8 -15.81 4.59 -25.86
C THR A 8 -15.60 3.74 -24.60
N VAL A 9 -14.36 3.61 -24.18
CA VAL A 9 -13.98 2.92 -22.95
C VAL A 9 -14.47 3.80 -21.80
N ASN A 10 -15.30 3.26 -20.91
CA ASN A 10 -15.84 4.06 -19.81
C ASN A 10 -14.82 4.15 -18.69
N PRO A 11 -14.79 5.25 -17.92
CA PRO A 11 -14.02 5.30 -16.67
C PRO A 11 -14.33 4.09 -15.79
N GLY A 12 -13.31 3.46 -15.23
CA GLY A 12 -13.41 2.24 -14.44
C GLY A 12 -13.28 0.94 -15.23
N ASP A 13 -13.42 0.96 -16.55
CA ASP A 13 -13.13 -0.19 -17.41
C ASP A 13 -11.60 -0.36 -17.60
N LEU A 14 -11.18 -1.56 -18.01
CA LEU A 14 -9.81 -1.78 -18.46
C LEU A 14 -9.51 -0.93 -19.69
N ASP A 15 -8.37 -0.26 -19.68
CA ASP A 15 -7.92 0.65 -20.73
C ASP A 15 -7.17 -0.11 -21.83
N PRO A 16 -7.75 -0.34 -23.02
CA PRO A 16 -7.11 -1.08 -24.11
C PRO A 16 -5.84 -0.40 -24.67
N ALA A 17 -5.59 0.87 -24.35
CA ALA A 17 -4.33 1.53 -24.67
C ALA A 17 -3.19 1.11 -23.72
N PHE A 18 -3.45 0.30 -22.71
CA PHE A 18 -2.44 -0.32 -21.84
C PHE A 18 -2.20 -1.77 -22.26
N ALA A 19 -0.99 -2.13 -22.66
CA ALA A 19 -0.61 -3.50 -23.07
C ALA A 19 -1.48 -4.12 -24.19
N GLY A 20 -2.29 -3.32 -24.89
CA GLY A 20 -3.17 -3.72 -26.00
C GLY A 20 -4.58 -4.17 -25.61
N ASP A 21 -4.80 -4.54 -24.35
CA ASP A 21 -6.09 -5.04 -23.85
C ASP A 21 -6.44 -4.58 -22.41
N GLY A 22 -5.62 -3.72 -21.83
CA GLY A 22 -5.77 -3.25 -20.45
C GLY A 22 -5.09 -4.13 -19.40
N SER A 23 -4.40 -5.20 -19.80
CA SER A 23 -3.79 -6.17 -18.90
C SER A 23 -2.37 -6.52 -19.30
N PHE A 24 -1.39 -6.09 -18.51
CA PHE A 24 -0.03 -6.59 -18.63
C PHE A 24 0.13 -7.91 -17.85
N ASP A 25 0.48 -8.98 -18.55
CA ASP A 25 0.85 -10.27 -17.96
C ASP A 25 2.31 -10.26 -17.49
N VAL A 26 2.53 -10.39 -16.18
CA VAL A 26 3.89 -10.38 -15.63
C VAL A 26 4.60 -11.67 -16.04
N PRO A 27 5.77 -11.62 -16.72
CA PRO A 27 6.44 -12.79 -17.27
C PRO A 27 7.19 -13.55 -16.15
N SER A 28 6.41 -14.17 -15.28
CA SER A 28 6.86 -14.90 -14.09
C SER A 28 6.23 -16.28 -13.95
N GLY A 29 5.22 -16.61 -14.78
CA GLY A 29 4.46 -17.85 -14.66
C GLY A 29 3.49 -17.79 -13.49
N THR A 30 3.67 -18.67 -12.49
CA THR A 30 2.74 -18.86 -11.35
C THR A 30 3.11 -18.01 -10.12
N GLY A 31 3.63 -16.79 -10.33
CA GLY A 31 4.02 -15.88 -9.25
C GLY A 31 2.84 -15.15 -8.58
N SER A 32 3.16 -14.17 -7.73
CA SER A 32 2.16 -13.27 -7.13
C SER A 32 2.69 -11.84 -7.12
N VAL A 33 1.97 -10.89 -7.72
CA VAL A 33 2.37 -9.48 -7.70
C VAL A 33 2.08 -8.89 -6.33
N ARG A 34 3.00 -8.07 -5.81
CA ARG A 34 2.90 -7.58 -4.42
C ARG A 34 2.76 -6.07 -4.32
N SER A 35 3.55 -5.33 -5.09
CA SER A 35 3.57 -3.87 -5.03
C SER A 35 3.97 -3.26 -6.36
N ILE A 36 3.45 -2.06 -6.60
CA ILE A 36 3.80 -1.20 -7.72
C ILE A 36 4.10 0.21 -7.22
N VAL A 37 5.05 0.89 -7.87
CA VAL A 37 5.37 2.29 -7.58
C VAL A 37 5.65 3.04 -8.87
N ALA A 38 5.11 4.26 -9.00
CA ALA A 38 5.38 5.11 -10.16
C ALA A 38 6.87 5.46 -10.26
N ASP A 39 7.40 5.53 -11.48
CA ASP A 39 8.81 5.86 -11.71
C ASP A 39 9.07 7.38 -11.79
N GLY A 40 8.01 8.20 -11.81
CA GLY A 40 8.08 9.65 -11.99
C GLY A 40 8.31 10.11 -13.44
N GLN A 41 8.39 9.19 -14.40
CA GLN A 41 8.58 9.41 -15.83
C GLN A 41 7.41 8.86 -16.69
N GLY A 42 6.36 8.36 -16.03
CA GLY A 42 5.13 7.89 -16.66
C GLY A 42 4.99 6.37 -16.68
N GLY A 43 6.09 5.63 -16.46
CA GLY A 43 6.08 4.20 -16.21
C GLY A 43 5.96 3.87 -14.72
N PHE A 44 6.29 2.62 -14.39
CA PHE A 44 6.26 2.14 -13.01
C PHE A 44 7.18 0.93 -12.82
N PHE A 45 7.55 0.69 -11.57
CA PHE A 45 8.21 -0.53 -11.14
C PHE A 45 7.20 -1.44 -10.47
N LEU A 46 7.37 -2.75 -10.64
CA LEU A 46 6.57 -3.76 -9.95
C LEU A 46 7.48 -4.83 -9.34
N VAL A 47 7.00 -5.47 -8.28
CA VAL A 47 7.65 -6.66 -7.72
C VAL A 47 6.66 -7.82 -7.60
N ALA A 48 7.10 -8.98 -8.06
CA ALA A 48 6.40 -10.25 -7.90
C ALA A 48 7.20 -11.21 -7.01
N TRP A 49 6.48 -12.03 -6.24
CA TRP A 49 7.03 -13.16 -5.53
C TRP A 49 6.97 -14.40 -6.43
N VAL A 50 8.12 -14.95 -6.77
CA VAL A 50 8.24 -16.05 -7.74
C VAL A 50 9.23 -17.05 -7.19
N SER A 51 8.82 -18.31 -7.03
CA SER A 51 9.71 -19.39 -6.60
C SER A 51 10.58 -19.04 -5.37
N ARG A 52 9.97 -18.37 -4.37
CA ARG A 52 10.61 -17.90 -3.13
C ARG A 52 11.56 -16.70 -3.26
N GLU A 53 11.57 -16.04 -4.42
CA GLU A 53 12.41 -14.87 -4.71
C GLU A 53 11.57 -13.63 -5.04
N CYS A 54 12.20 -12.46 -4.95
CA CYS A 54 11.68 -11.18 -5.39
C CYS A 54 12.09 -10.93 -6.84
N TRP A 55 11.13 -10.78 -7.75
CA TRP A 55 11.40 -10.46 -9.16
C TRP A 55 10.87 -9.06 -9.46
N LEU A 56 11.77 -8.13 -9.75
CA LEU A 56 11.48 -6.72 -10.05
C LEU A 56 11.48 -6.49 -11.56
N TYR A 57 10.53 -5.67 -12.01
CA TYR A 57 10.40 -5.27 -13.41
C TYR A 57 10.17 -3.76 -13.50
N HIS A 58 10.50 -3.21 -14.66
CA HIS A 58 10.07 -1.86 -15.06
C HIS A 58 9.18 -1.97 -16.29
N ILE A 59 8.08 -1.21 -16.27
CA ILE A 59 7.06 -1.20 -17.31
C ILE A 59 6.85 0.26 -17.73
N PHE A 60 6.84 0.49 -19.04
CA PHE A 60 6.57 1.80 -19.61
C PHE A 60 5.09 2.18 -19.48
N GLN A 61 4.79 3.44 -19.74
CA GLN A 61 3.46 4.01 -19.60
C GLN A 61 2.39 3.30 -20.44
N ASP A 62 2.77 2.78 -21.60
CA ASP A 62 1.89 2.05 -22.52
C ASP A 62 1.69 0.58 -22.15
N GLY A 63 2.30 0.10 -21.06
CA GLY A 63 2.24 -1.28 -20.60
C GLY A 63 3.27 -2.21 -21.26
N THR A 64 4.17 -1.69 -22.09
CA THR A 64 5.29 -2.49 -22.61
C THR A 64 6.40 -2.66 -21.57
N GLN A 65 7.02 -3.83 -21.51
CA GLN A 65 8.10 -4.12 -20.57
C GLN A 65 9.42 -3.48 -21.03
N ASP A 66 10.16 -2.88 -20.09
CA ASP A 66 11.54 -2.48 -20.33
C ASP A 66 12.49 -3.69 -20.29
N LEU A 67 12.92 -4.15 -21.46
CA LEU A 67 13.85 -5.28 -21.58
C LEU A 67 15.30 -4.92 -21.22
N GLN A 68 15.62 -3.63 -21.03
CA GLN A 68 16.93 -3.17 -20.57
C GLN A 68 17.04 -3.14 -19.04
N PHE A 69 15.91 -3.22 -18.34
CA PHE A 69 15.89 -3.27 -16.88
C PHE A 69 16.45 -4.60 -16.36
N GLY A 70 17.41 -4.54 -15.45
CA GLY A 70 18.04 -5.73 -14.88
C GLY A 70 18.71 -6.60 -15.94
N GLN A 71 18.44 -7.90 -15.91
CA GLN A 71 18.90 -8.85 -16.92
C GLN A 71 17.71 -9.39 -17.72
N ASN A 72 17.63 -9.03 -19.00
CA ASN A 72 16.52 -9.38 -19.89
C ASN A 72 15.15 -8.92 -19.35
N GLY A 73 15.10 -7.69 -18.83
CA GLY A 73 13.88 -7.05 -18.34
C GLY A 73 13.44 -7.45 -16.94
N VAL A 74 14.26 -8.17 -16.18
CA VAL A 74 13.96 -8.57 -14.80
C VAL A 74 15.19 -8.55 -13.89
N SER A 75 15.00 -8.12 -12.65
CA SER A 75 15.98 -8.28 -11.58
C SER A 75 15.46 -9.26 -10.54
N LYS A 76 16.16 -10.39 -10.38
CA LYS A 76 15.82 -11.43 -9.41
C LYS A 76 16.65 -11.27 -8.16
N TRP A 77 16.04 -11.43 -7.00
CA TRP A 77 16.70 -11.20 -5.73
C TRP A 77 16.17 -12.09 -4.61
N ALA A 78 17.07 -12.45 -3.70
CA ALA A 78 16.74 -13.05 -2.41
C ALA A 78 17.52 -12.29 -1.32
N PHE A 79 16.88 -12.02 -0.19
CA PHE A 79 17.56 -11.36 0.93
C PHE A 79 18.61 -12.28 1.57
N ALA A 80 18.39 -13.60 1.50
CA ALA A 80 19.39 -14.60 1.83
C ALA A 80 19.26 -15.82 0.91
N SER A 81 20.40 -16.39 0.52
CA SER A 81 20.44 -17.55 -0.38
C SER A 81 19.69 -18.75 0.21
N GLY A 82 18.79 -19.33 -0.59
CA GLY A 82 18.02 -20.52 -0.20
C GLY A 82 16.91 -20.28 0.83
N VAL A 83 16.69 -19.05 1.28
CA VAL A 83 15.66 -18.69 2.26
C VAL A 83 14.53 -17.93 1.54
N ASP A 84 13.29 -18.21 1.93
CA ASP A 84 12.13 -17.56 1.30
C ASP A 84 12.17 -16.05 1.50
N SER A 85 12.14 -15.31 0.39
CA SER A 85 12.17 -13.86 0.33
C SER A 85 10.85 -13.39 -0.27
N LEU A 86 9.92 -12.99 0.60
CA LEU A 86 8.60 -12.49 0.23
C LEU A 86 8.66 -10.97 0.05
N PRO A 87 8.55 -10.43 -1.17
CA PRO A 87 8.43 -8.99 -1.38
C PRO A 87 7.10 -8.47 -0.82
N VAL A 88 7.11 -7.28 -0.25
CA VAL A 88 5.93 -6.64 0.35
C VAL A 88 5.66 -5.27 -0.27
N GLN A 89 6.68 -4.43 -0.40
CA GLN A 89 6.51 -3.06 -0.87
C GLN A 89 7.71 -2.57 -1.68
N LEU A 90 7.44 -1.78 -2.72
CA LEU A 90 8.45 -0.96 -3.39
C LEU A 90 8.31 0.50 -2.96
N LEU A 91 9.43 1.17 -2.75
CA LEU A 91 9.49 2.61 -2.52
C LEU A 91 10.47 3.27 -3.49
N MET A 92 10.15 4.49 -3.90
CA MET A 92 11.03 5.32 -4.72
C MET A 92 11.80 6.29 -3.82
N GLN A 93 13.13 6.32 -3.92
CA GLN A 93 13.94 7.37 -3.32
C GLN A 93 13.98 8.62 -4.22
N PRO A 94 14.25 9.83 -3.67
CA PRO A 94 14.35 11.05 -4.44
C PRO A 94 15.42 11.02 -5.56
N ASP A 95 16.46 10.20 -5.41
CA ASP A 95 17.51 10.01 -6.42
C ASP A 95 17.13 9.03 -7.53
N GLY A 96 15.91 8.47 -7.49
CA GLY A 96 15.40 7.50 -8.45
C GLY A 96 15.81 6.06 -8.20
N LYS A 97 16.51 5.76 -7.09
CA LYS A 97 16.74 4.38 -6.64
C LYS A 97 15.49 3.79 -6.01
N ILE A 98 15.42 2.47 -6.00
CA ILE A 98 14.24 1.70 -5.62
C ILE A 98 14.57 0.92 -4.36
N ILE A 99 13.82 1.14 -3.27
CA ILE A 99 13.90 0.29 -2.08
C ILE A 99 12.90 -0.85 -2.24
N LEU A 100 13.39 -2.07 -2.06
CA LEU A 100 12.57 -3.27 -1.94
C LEU A 100 12.47 -3.64 -0.47
N ILE A 101 11.25 -3.65 0.07
CA ILE A 101 10.92 -4.12 1.41
C ILE A 101 10.25 -5.50 1.29
N GLY A 102 10.60 -6.41 2.20
CA GLY A 102 10.01 -7.72 2.26
C GLY A 102 10.18 -8.42 3.61
N LEU A 103 9.88 -9.72 3.58
CA LEU A 103 10.00 -10.63 4.71
C LEU A 103 10.93 -11.78 4.32
N LEU A 104 11.85 -12.13 5.21
CA LEU A 104 12.78 -13.23 5.09
C LEU A 104 12.42 -14.36 6.06
N GLY A 105 12.24 -15.58 5.54
CA GLY A 105 12.05 -16.79 6.36
C GLY A 105 10.95 -17.71 5.84
N GLU A 106 11.07 -19.00 6.13
CA GLU A 106 10.10 -20.02 5.72
C GLU A 106 8.89 -20.07 6.65
N ASP A 107 9.13 -19.94 7.96
CA ASP A 107 8.10 -19.93 8.98
C ASP A 107 7.28 -18.63 8.89
N MET A 108 6.03 -18.76 8.40
CA MET A 108 5.07 -17.66 8.28
C MET A 108 4.83 -16.92 9.61
N SER A 109 5.05 -17.56 10.75
CA SER A 109 4.87 -16.97 12.07
C SER A 109 6.11 -16.29 12.65
N ASN A 110 7.25 -16.38 11.96
CA ASN A 110 8.54 -15.94 12.50
C ASN A 110 9.48 -15.32 11.44
N ARG A 111 8.91 -14.68 10.41
CA ARG A 111 9.69 -14.00 9.37
C ARG A 111 10.33 -12.72 9.88
N GLN A 112 11.48 -12.35 9.32
CA GLN A 112 12.19 -11.11 9.64
C GLN A 112 11.90 -10.05 8.57
N PRO A 113 11.57 -8.80 8.95
CA PRO A 113 11.60 -7.69 8.02
C PRO A 113 12.98 -7.56 7.39
N ALA A 114 13.00 -7.36 6.08
CA ALA A 114 14.22 -7.12 5.34
C ALA A 114 14.00 -6.04 4.29
N PHE A 115 15.05 -5.28 3.96
CA PHE A 115 15.03 -4.36 2.83
C PHE A 115 16.39 -4.28 2.13
N THR A 116 16.35 -3.91 0.87
CA THR A 116 17.53 -3.70 0.02
C THR A 116 17.24 -2.61 -1.02
N ARG A 117 18.22 -2.28 -1.86
CA ARG A 117 18.11 -1.24 -2.86
C ARG A 117 18.57 -1.68 -4.25
N PHE A 118 17.86 -1.17 -5.25
CA PHE A 118 18.23 -1.26 -6.65
C PHE A 118 18.45 0.13 -7.24
N ASN A 119 19.39 0.22 -8.18
CA ASN A 119 19.50 1.37 -9.05
C ASN A 119 18.28 1.43 -9.99
N ARG A 120 18.03 2.61 -10.56
CA ARG A 120 16.89 2.85 -11.47
C ARG A 120 16.85 1.90 -12.67
N ASN A 121 18.01 1.43 -13.14
CA ASN A 121 18.13 0.47 -14.24
C ASN A 121 17.94 -1.00 -13.81
N GLY A 122 17.60 -1.26 -12.54
CA GLY A 122 17.37 -2.58 -12.00
C GLY A 122 18.62 -3.31 -11.52
N SER A 123 19.83 -2.76 -11.70
CA SER A 123 21.01 -3.37 -11.08
C SER A 123 20.95 -3.24 -9.54
N PRO A 124 21.31 -4.29 -8.77
CA PRO A 124 21.34 -4.20 -7.31
C PRO A 124 22.41 -3.18 -6.86
N ASP A 125 22.08 -2.36 -5.87
CA ASP A 125 23.05 -1.47 -5.22
C ASP A 125 23.81 -2.26 -4.15
N LEU A 126 24.87 -2.95 -4.57
CA LEU A 126 25.62 -3.86 -3.70
C LEU A 126 26.32 -3.16 -2.52
N ILE A 127 26.48 -1.84 -2.55
CA ILE A 127 27.05 -1.07 -1.43
C ILE A 127 25.99 -0.84 -0.34
N PHE A 128 24.70 -0.81 -0.71
CA PHE A 128 23.60 -0.73 0.24
C PHE A 128 23.37 -2.06 0.98
N GLU A 129 23.77 -3.18 0.37
CA GLU A 129 23.63 -4.52 0.95
C GLU A 129 22.16 -4.92 1.25
N ASN A 130 21.99 -6.04 1.96
CA ASN A 130 20.70 -6.46 2.50
C ASN A 130 20.65 -6.10 3.98
N HIS A 131 19.62 -5.40 4.41
CA HIS A 131 19.36 -5.13 5.82
C HIS A 131 18.29 -6.07 6.33
N ILE A 132 18.65 -6.92 7.29
CA ILE A 132 17.72 -7.86 7.95
C ILE A 132 17.55 -7.39 9.39
N LEU A 133 16.31 -7.06 9.75
CA LEU A 133 16.01 -6.60 11.11
C LEU A 133 15.93 -7.79 12.08
N PRO A 134 16.28 -7.60 13.36
CA PRO A 134 16.13 -8.63 14.38
C PRO A 134 14.66 -8.90 14.74
N ASP A 135 13.76 -8.00 14.34
CA ASP A 135 12.33 -8.05 14.59
C ASP A 135 11.63 -9.22 13.88
N ARG A 136 10.42 -9.55 14.35
CA ARG A 136 9.63 -10.68 13.86
C ARG A 136 8.26 -10.20 13.47
N ASP A 137 7.98 -10.25 12.17
CA ASP A 137 6.79 -9.63 11.61
C ASP A 137 6.00 -10.62 10.78
N VAL A 138 4.82 -10.95 11.30
CA VAL A 138 3.84 -11.84 10.67
C VAL A 138 2.85 -11.05 9.80
N SER A 139 2.77 -9.73 10.02
CA SER A 139 1.75 -8.87 9.42
C SER A 139 2.20 -8.20 8.11
N GLY A 140 3.50 -8.13 7.89
CA GLY A 140 4.10 -7.49 6.74
C GLY A 140 4.56 -6.07 7.08
N PRO A 141 5.85 -5.74 6.89
CA PRO A 141 6.33 -4.40 7.17
C PRO A 141 5.72 -3.37 6.21
N SER A 142 5.62 -2.13 6.67
CA SER A 142 5.24 -0.97 5.85
C SER A 142 6.33 0.07 5.92
N GLY A 143 6.68 0.69 4.80
CA GLY A 143 7.67 1.75 4.76
C GLY A 143 7.25 2.97 3.97
N CYS A 144 8.03 4.03 4.14
CA CYS A 144 7.98 5.24 3.33
C CYS A 144 9.36 5.91 3.29
N VAL A 145 9.57 6.79 2.33
CA VAL A 145 10.81 7.56 2.18
C VAL A 145 10.53 9.02 2.50
N GLN A 146 11.38 9.64 3.31
CA GLN A 146 11.34 11.07 3.61
C GLN A 146 12.00 11.87 2.46
N ALA A 147 11.70 13.17 2.36
CA ALA A 147 12.24 14.04 1.30
C ALA A 147 13.77 14.13 1.29
N ASP A 148 14.43 13.92 2.43
CA ASP A 148 15.89 13.87 2.56
C ASP A 148 16.49 12.49 2.23
N GLY A 149 15.67 11.55 1.75
CA GLY A 149 16.07 10.20 1.36
C GLY A 149 16.10 9.18 2.51
N LYS A 150 15.86 9.59 3.76
CA LYS A 150 15.76 8.67 4.90
C LYS A 150 14.61 7.70 4.72
N ILE A 151 14.79 6.48 5.22
CA ILE A 151 13.84 5.39 5.05
C ILE A 151 13.19 5.12 6.41
N LEU A 152 11.87 5.12 6.45
CA LEU A 152 11.08 4.72 7.60
C LEU A 152 10.53 3.31 7.37
N LEU A 153 10.68 2.44 8.35
CA LEU A 153 10.20 1.06 8.30
C LEU A 153 9.42 0.74 9.56
N LEU A 154 8.12 0.53 9.40
CA LEU A 154 7.21 0.02 10.40
C LEU A 154 7.30 -1.51 10.41
N ALA A 155 7.59 -2.08 11.58
CA ALA A 155 7.71 -3.51 11.80
C ALA A 155 7.10 -3.91 13.14
N HIS A 156 6.90 -5.20 13.34
CA HIS A 156 6.39 -5.76 14.58
C HIS A 156 7.45 -6.57 15.32
N ARG A 157 7.40 -6.53 16.65
CA ARG A 157 8.26 -7.33 17.53
C ARG A 157 7.42 -8.09 18.54
N PHE A 158 7.71 -9.37 18.72
CA PHE A 158 7.25 -10.12 19.88
C PHE A 158 8.24 -9.96 21.03
N LYS A 159 7.76 -9.51 22.19
CA LYS A 159 8.60 -9.38 23.38
C LYS A 159 8.85 -10.77 23.99
N ASP A 160 10.10 -11.19 24.10
CA ASP A 160 10.58 -12.33 24.90
C ASP A 160 9.71 -13.61 24.85
N GLY A 161 9.37 -14.09 23.65
CA GLY A 161 8.61 -15.34 23.47
C GLY A 161 7.14 -15.28 23.92
N ASP A 162 6.67 -14.12 24.38
CA ASP A 162 5.28 -13.85 24.72
C ASP A 162 4.56 -13.29 23.48
N THR A 163 3.85 -14.17 22.77
CA THR A 163 3.10 -13.84 21.56
C THR A 163 1.93 -12.89 21.83
N GLU A 164 1.56 -12.64 23.08
CA GLU A 164 0.47 -11.73 23.43
C GLU A 164 0.90 -10.26 23.52
N LYS A 165 2.22 -10.00 23.52
CA LYS A 165 2.86 -8.68 23.61
C LYS A 165 3.58 -8.28 22.31
N GLU A 166 2.83 -8.22 21.22
CA GLU A 166 3.26 -7.63 19.95
C GLU A 166 3.37 -6.10 20.11
N GLU A 167 4.57 -5.55 19.89
CA GLU A 167 4.84 -4.11 19.83
C GLU A 167 5.00 -3.69 18.37
N THR A 168 4.50 -2.49 18.03
CA THR A 168 4.78 -1.87 16.73
C THR A 168 5.98 -0.95 16.90
N LEU A 169 7.03 -1.19 16.12
CA LEU A 169 8.24 -0.38 16.06
C LEU A 169 8.27 0.39 14.75
N LEU A 170 8.67 1.65 14.82
CA LEU A 170 9.04 2.44 13.66
C LEU A 170 10.54 2.66 13.70
N HIS A 171 11.26 2.08 12.75
CA HIS A 171 12.69 2.26 12.55
C HIS A 171 12.94 3.38 11.54
N ARG A 172 14.05 4.08 11.71
CA ARG A 172 14.56 5.00 10.70
C ARG A 172 15.99 4.69 10.31
N PHE A 173 16.23 4.73 9.02
CA PHE A 173 17.53 4.55 8.39
C PHE A 173 17.93 5.81 7.61
N GLU A 174 19.22 6.08 7.58
CA GLU A 174 19.85 7.06 6.70
C GLU A 174 19.67 6.64 5.23
N PRO A 175 19.84 7.56 4.26
CA PRO A 175 19.62 7.24 2.85
C PRO A 175 20.51 6.11 2.30
N ASN A 176 21.61 5.80 2.98
CA ASN A 176 22.52 4.71 2.64
C ASN A 176 22.16 3.37 3.31
N GLY A 177 21.10 3.32 4.12
CA GLY A 177 20.62 2.10 4.79
C GLY A 177 21.12 1.93 6.23
N ASP A 178 22.08 2.74 6.67
CA ASP A 178 22.56 2.71 8.06
C ASP A 178 21.47 3.18 9.03
N THR A 179 21.46 2.67 10.26
CA THR A 179 20.53 3.13 11.29
C THR A 179 20.74 4.62 11.61
N ASP A 180 19.68 5.42 11.57
CA ASP A 180 19.74 6.81 12.05
C ASP A 180 19.61 6.85 13.57
N HIS A 181 20.74 6.75 14.27
CA HIS A 181 20.78 6.75 15.73
C HIS A 181 20.25 8.02 16.41
N ARG A 182 19.90 9.08 15.66
CA ARG A 182 19.25 10.29 16.20
C ARG A 182 17.73 10.17 16.26
N PHE A 183 17.15 9.13 15.66
CA PHE A 183 15.72 8.89 15.68
C PHE A 183 15.32 8.10 16.93
N GLY A 184 14.44 8.66 17.74
CA GLY A 184 13.89 7.97 18.90
C GLY A 184 14.96 7.47 19.87
N ASP A 185 14.82 6.22 20.29
CA ASP A 185 15.85 5.50 21.03
C ASP A 185 16.74 4.71 20.07
N SER A 186 17.88 5.30 19.72
CA SER A 186 18.96 4.64 18.97
C SER A 186 18.57 4.12 17.58
N GLY A 187 17.56 4.71 16.93
CA GLY A 187 17.12 4.38 15.58
C GLY A 187 15.68 3.93 15.46
N SER A 188 14.95 3.79 16.56
CA SER A 188 13.54 3.42 16.52
C SER A 188 12.70 4.06 17.62
N ILE A 189 11.38 4.04 17.43
CA ILE A 189 10.40 4.35 18.46
C ILE A 189 9.37 3.23 18.56
N ILE A 190 8.79 3.07 19.74
CA ILE A 190 7.58 2.27 19.91
C ILE A 190 6.39 3.15 19.51
N VAL A 191 5.61 2.69 18.54
CA VAL A 191 4.38 3.35 18.13
C VAL A 191 3.29 2.98 19.14
N GLN A 192 2.69 4.00 19.73
CA GLN A 192 1.56 3.85 20.62
C GLN A 192 0.34 4.54 20.04
N PHE A 193 -0.84 4.03 20.37
CA PHE A 193 -2.12 4.68 20.08
C PHE A 193 -2.89 4.78 21.39
N ASN A 194 -2.78 5.94 22.04
CA ASN A 194 -3.37 6.22 23.36
C ASN A 194 -3.07 5.17 24.44
N ASP A 195 -1.83 4.67 24.45
CA ASP A 195 -1.31 3.66 25.39
C ASP A 195 -2.15 2.37 25.46
N GLN A 196 -2.88 2.06 24.38
CA GLN A 196 -3.69 0.84 24.24
C GLN A 196 -2.92 -0.26 23.51
N LYS A 197 -3.38 -1.51 23.65
CA LYS A 197 -2.95 -2.58 22.75
C LYS A 197 -3.35 -2.20 21.32
N SER A 198 -2.37 -2.17 20.43
CA SER A 198 -2.55 -1.58 19.10
C SER A 198 -1.61 -2.20 18.09
N LYS A 199 -2.01 -2.12 16.83
CA LYS A 199 -1.22 -2.60 15.69
C LYS A 199 -1.10 -1.49 14.66
N GLY A 200 0.12 -1.00 14.43
CA GLY A 200 0.40 -0.17 13.26
C GLY A 200 0.30 -1.00 11.98
N VAL A 201 -0.16 -0.39 10.90
CA VAL A 201 -0.33 -1.07 9.58
C VAL A 201 0.24 -0.27 8.43
N SER A 202 0.43 1.04 8.60
CA SER A 202 0.85 1.93 7.51
C SER A 202 1.59 3.13 8.09
N VAL A 203 2.65 3.56 7.40
CA VAL A 203 3.39 4.78 7.72
C VAL A 203 3.39 5.72 6.52
N ALA A 204 3.26 7.01 6.79
CA ALA A 204 3.34 8.08 5.80
C ALA A 204 4.08 9.30 6.38
N VAL A 205 4.50 10.20 5.52
CA VAL A 205 5.19 11.45 5.89
C VAL A 205 4.33 12.62 5.44
N MET A 206 4.12 13.58 6.34
CA MET A 206 3.44 14.84 6.06
C MET A 206 4.36 15.79 5.29
N ASP A 207 3.80 16.79 4.60
CA ASP A 207 4.57 17.75 3.80
C ASP A 207 5.59 18.55 4.64
N ASP A 208 5.33 18.72 5.94
CA ASP A 208 6.22 19.37 6.90
C ASP A 208 7.26 18.43 7.55
N GLY A 209 7.36 17.20 7.06
CA GLY A 209 8.30 16.18 7.54
C GLY A 209 7.86 15.44 8.81
N LYS A 210 6.71 15.79 9.41
CA LYS A 210 6.16 14.98 10.51
C LYS A 210 5.77 13.59 10.00
N ILE A 211 5.86 12.61 10.89
CA ILE A 211 5.63 11.21 10.56
C ILE A 211 4.26 10.81 11.09
N LEU A 212 3.47 10.16 10.25
CA LEU A 212 2.15 9.67 10.58
C LEU A 212 2.14 8.14 10.53
N VAL A 213 1.69 7.51 11.60
CA VAL A 213 1.48 6.07 11.64
C VAL A 213 0.00 5.79 11.80
N GLY A 214 -0.55 4.97 10.91
CA GLY A 214 -1.91 4.48 10.97
C GLY A 214 -1.96 3.05 11.46
N GLY A 215 -3.04 2.73 12.17
CA GLY A 215 -3.20 1.44 12.81
C GLY A 215 -4.60 1.16 13.28
N THR A 216 -4.69 0.11 14.09
CA THR A 216 -5.90 -0.30 14.77
C THR A 216 -5.64 -0.36 16.27
N VAL A 217 -6.55 0.19 17.05
CA VAL A 217 -6.58 0.06 18.52
C VAL A 217 -7.51 -1.08 18.89
N GLN A 218 -7.04 -1.97 19.75
CA GLN A 218 -7.81 -3.09 20.28
C GLN A 218 -7.94 -2.93 21.78
N ARG A 219 -9.18 -2.74 22.27
CA ARG A 219 -9.50 -2.78 23.70
C ARG A 219 -10.14 -4.12 24.05
N GLU A 220 -9.97 -4.54 25.29
CA GLU A 220 -10.63 -5.74 25.80
C GLU A 220 -12.16 -5.59 25.68
N ASN A 221 -12.84 -6.65 25.22
CA ASN A 221 -14.30 -6.68 25.03
C ASN A 221 -14.86 -5.56 24.12
N SER A 222 -14.04 -4.98 23.24
CA SER A 222 -14.44 -3.94 22.29
C SER A 222 -14.10 -4.32 20.86
N ILE A 223 -14.84 -3.76 19.91
CA ILE A 223 -14.51 -3.90 18.49
C ILE A 223 -13.32 -2.98 18.18
N PRO A 224 -12.34 -3.42 17.38
CA PRO A 224 -11.22 -2.57 16.99
C PRO A 224 -11.63 -1.29 16.25
N THR A 225 -10.90 -0.21 16.49
CA THR A 225 -11.09 1.11 15.90
C THR A 225 -9.85 1.54 15.10
N LYS A 226 -10.05 2.35 14.06
CA LYS A 226 -8.93 2.97 13.33
C LYS A 226 -8.29 4.03 14.20
N ALA A 227 -6.97 4.12 14.16
CA ALA A 227 -6.23 5.15 14.85
C ALA A 227 -5.07 5.70 14.01
N LEU A 228 -4.72 6.95 14.28
CA LEU A 228 -3.56 7.64 13.74
C LEU A 228 -2.74 8.19 14.90
N ALA A 229 -1.42 8.13 14.78
CA ALA A 229 -0.46 8.74 15.69
C ALA A 229 0.52 9.60 14.89
N ARG A 230 0.78 10.82 15.35
CA ARG A 230 1.74 11.71 14.71
C ARG A 230 2.98 11.93 15.57
N TYR A 231 4.13 11.94 14.91
CA TYR A 231 5.44 12.12 15.53
C TYR A 231 6.21 13.22 14.79
N PHE A 232 7.04 13.94 15.53
CA PHE A 232 8.04 14.84 14.97
C PHE A 232 9.10 14.06 14.20
N PRO A 233 9.86 14.72 13.32
CA PRO A 233 10.93 14.07 12.55
C PRO A 233 11.92 13.28 13.40
N LEU A 234 12.20 13.66 14.66
CA LEU A 234 13.12 12.93 15.54
C LEU A 234 12.45 11.82 16.37
N GLY A 235 11.17 11.50 16.11
CA GLY A 235 10.44 10.40 16.75
C GLY A 235 9.71 10.78 18.04
N GLY A 236 9.84 12.02 18.53
CA GLY A 236 9.03 12.51 19.64
C GLY A 236 7.55 12.64 19.24
N ARG A 237 6.62 12.21 20.10
CA ARG A 237 5.17 12.35 19.84
C ARG A 237 4.76 13.81 19.69
N ASP A 238 3.98 14.10 18.66
CA ASP A 238 3.43 15.45 18.44
C ASP A 238 2.07 15.58 19.12
N SER A 239 2.04 16.13 20.32
CA SER A 239 0.82 16.28 21.12
C SER A 239 -0.21 17.26 20.53
N SER A 240 0.15 18.04 19.50
CA SER A 240 -0.75 18.98 18.83
C SER A 240 -1.71 18.31 17.83
N PHE A 241 -1.47 17.05 17.47
CA PHE A 241 -2.32 16.32 16.52
C PHE A 241 -3.54 15.71 17.21
N GLY A 242 -4.74 15.98 16.71
CA GLY A 242 -5.98 15.43 17.23
C GLY A 242 -6.10 15.61 18.75
N GLN A 243 -6.41 14.53 19.46
CA GLN A 243 -6.45 14.49 20.91
C GLN A 243 -5.09 14.01 21.45
N SER A 244 -4.27 14.96 21.90
CA SER A 244 -2.97 14.70 22.54
C SER A 244 -1.98 13.93 21.66
N GLY A 245 -2.03 14.06 20.35
CA GLY A 245 -1.15 13.38 19.39
C GLY A 245 -1.77 12.17 18.70
N TYR A 246 -3.06 11.92 18.92
CA TYR A 246 -3.79 10.82 18.33
C TYR A 246 -5.10 11.27 17.71
N TRP A 247 -5.48 10.58 16.63
CA TRP A 247 -6.85 10.56 16.16
C TRP A 247 -7.36 9.12 16.25
N GLU A 248 -8.61 8.95 16.67
CA GLU A 248 -9.28 7.66 16.72
C GLU A 248 -10.66 7.78 16.08
N SER A 249 -11.01 6.82 15.22
CA SER A 249 -12.30 6.83 14.55
C SER A 249 -13.44 6.60 15.54
N THR A 250 -14.49 7.40 15.43
CA THR A 250 -15.76 7.25 16.16
C THR A 250 -16.58 6.01 15.79
N SER A 251 -16.10 5.15 14.88
CA SER A 251 -16.84 3.99 14.40
C SER A 251 -15.96 2.76 14.16
N ASN A 252 -16.58 1.58 14.32
CA ASN A 252 -15.95 0.25 14.25
C ASN A 252 -15.34 -0.06 12.89
N ASN A 253 -14.01 -0.19 12.81
CA ASN A 253 -13.33 -0.31 11.53
C ASN A 253 -11.91 -0.87 11.65
N GLY A 254 -11.49 -1.69 10.70
CA GLY A 254 -10.07 -2.02 10.50
C GLY A 254 -9.43 -1.05 9.50
N MET A 255 -8.18 -0.67 9.75
CA MET A 255 -7.37 0.13 8.82
C MET A 255 -6.50 -0.77 7.93
N ARG A 256 -6.30 -0.37 6.67
CA ARG A 256 -5.36 -1.04 5.76
C ARG A 256 -4.24 -0.14 5.26
N LYS A 257 -4.56 1.08 4.82
CA LYS A 257 -3.58 2.00 4.26
C LYS A 257 -3.89 3.43 4.68
N VAL A 258 -2.83 4.19 4.91
CA VAL A 258 -2.86 5.64 5.10
C VAL A 258 -1.97 6.27 4.05
N ILE A 259 -2.45 7.33 3.44
CA ILE A 259 -1.65 8.19 2.56
C ILE A 259 -1.83 9.64 2.98
N VAL A 260 -0.83 10.46 2.67
CA VAL A 260 -0.91 11.92 2.79
C VAL A 260 -0.87 12.51 1.40
N HIS A 261 -1.74 13.48 1.14
CA HIS A 261 -1.77 14.25 -0.10
C HIS A 261 -2.22 15.69 0.20
N GLU A 262 -1.38 16.68 -0.13
CA GLU A 262 -1.61 18.10 0.15
C GLU A 262 -2.02 18.36 1.61
N ASN A 263 -1.21 17.84 2.55
CA ASN A 263 -1.45 17.89 4.00
C ASN A 263 -2.79 17.27 4.48
N ASN A 264 -3.57 16.63 3.61
CA ASN A 264 -4.74 15.84 3.97
C ASN A 264 -4.35 14.37 4.13
N ILE A 265 -4.99 13.71 5.07
CA ILE A 265 -4.74 12.31 5.41
C ILE A 265 -5.93 11.48 4.93
N PHE A 266 -5.67 10.43 4.17
CA PHE A 266 -6.71 9.51 3.70
C PHE A 266 -6.47 8.13 4.30
N CYS A 267 -7.52 7.57 4.93
CA CYS A 267 -7.46 6.25 5.56
C CYS A 267 -8.46 5.31 4.91
N VAL A 268 -8.01 4.14 4.45
CA VAL A 268 -8.89 3.10 3.90
C VAL A 268 -8.90 1.83 4.73
N GLY A 269 -9.91 0.99 4.51
CA GLY A 269 -10.08 -0.29 5.19
C GLY A 269 -11.52 -0.81 5.10
N TYR A 270 -12.00 -1.45 6.15
CA TYR A 270 -13.34 -2.03 6.19
C TYR A 270 -14.16 -1.51 7.38
N PHE A 271 -15.49 -1.60 7.26
CA PHE A 271 -16.47 -1.20 8.27
C PHE A 271 -17.47 -2.33 8.56
N GLY A 272 -17.75 -2.57 9.84
CA GLY A 272 -18.93 -3.30 10.32
C GLY A 272 -19.07 -4.77 9.88
N THR A 273 -20.24 -5.34 10.15
CA THR A 273 -20.69 -6.66 9.69
C THR A 273 -22.13 -6.51 9.16
N PRO A 274 -22.42 -6.74 7.87
CA PRO A 274 -21.48 -7.15 6.81
C PRO A 274 -20.37 -6.12 6.55
N PHE A 275 -19.21 -6.59 6.08
CA PHE A 275 -18.07 -5.72 5.80
C PHE A 275 -18.35 -4.80 4.61
N ARG A 276 -18.07 -3.51 4.77
CA ARG A 276 -18.14 -2.47 3.73
C ARG A 276 -16.79 -1.80 3.55
N ALA A 277 -16.50 -1.27 2.36
CA ALA A 277 -15.29 -0.45 2.19
C ALA A 277 -15.44 0.85 3.00
N SER A 278 -14.37 1.30 3.67
CA SER A 278 -14.39 2.53 4.46
C SER A 278 -13.27 3.48 4.07
N ILE A 279 -13.63 4.76 3.88
CA ILE A 279 -12.73 5.83 3.46
C ILE A 279 -12.96 7.04 4.36
N SER A 280 -11.93 7.48 5.05
CA SER A 280 -11.96 8.67 5.90
C SER A 280 -10.97 9.70 5.39
N LYS A 281 -11.36 10.98 5.39
CA LYS A 281 -10.46 12.10 5.16
C LYS A 281 -10.28 12.86 6.47
N ILE A 282 -9.03 12.94 6.91
CA ILE A 282 -8.61 13.59 8.15
C ILE A 282 -7.74 14.80 7.76
N THR A 283 -7.94 15.91 8.45
CA THR A 283 -7.15 17.12 8.26
C THR A 283 -5.73 16.92 8.80
N GLY A 284 -4.81 17.76 8.34
CA GLY A 284 -3.43 17.74 8.83
C GLY A 284 -3.32 17.90 10.35
N ASP A 285 -4.26 18.57 11.03
CA ASP A 285 -4.27 18.72 12.50
C ASP A 285 -4.99 17.57 13.23
N GLY A 286 -5.50 16.55 12.54
CA GLY A 286 -6.04 15.34 13.19
C GLY A 286 -7.51 15.42 13.57
N ALA A 287 -8.32 16.11 12.78
CA ALA A 287 -9.78 16.11 12.87
C ALA A 287 -10.39 15.50 11.59
N TYR A 288 -11.64 15.05 11.66
CA TYR A 288 -12.36 14.73 10.41
C TYR A 288 -12.48 15.99 9.55
N ASP A 289 -12.20 15.87 8.25
CA ASP A 289 -12.40 16.99 7.32
C ASP A 289 -13.90 17.19 7.07
N PRO A 290 -14.50 18.32 7.50
CA PRO A 290 -15.93 18.56 7.33
C PRO A 290 -16.37 18.71 5.88
N SER A 291 -15.44 18.97 4.95
CA SER A 291 -15.73 19.07 3.51
C SER A 291 -15.91 17.70 2.84
N PHE A 292 -15.54 16.62 3.52
CA PHE A 292 -15.63 15.26 3.02
C PHE A 292 -16.73 14.49 3.74
N ASN A 293 -17.79 14.12 3.01
CA ASN A 293 -18.90 13.31 3.52
C ASN A 293 -19.41 13.81 4.88
N ASP A 294 -19.60 15.13 4.98
CA ASP A 294 -20.04 15.84 6.19
C ASP A 294 -19.20 15.54 7.45
N GLY A 295 -17.88 15.39 7.30
CA GLY A 295 -16.98 15.09 8.41
C GLY A 295 -17.13 13.66 8.93
N LYS A 296 -17.54 12.72 8.09
CA LYS A 296 -17.73 11.31 8.45
C LYS A 296 -17.01 10.39 7.49
N THR A 297 -16.65 9.22 7.98
CA THR A 297 -16.20 8.11 7.14
C THR A 297 -17.26 7.76 6.10
N LEU A 298 -16.85 7.77 4.83
CA LEU A 298 -17.64 7.22 3.74
C LEU A 298 -17.58 5.69 3.83
N THR A 299 -18.75 5.05 3.89
CA THR A 299 -18.88 3.59 3.82
C THR A 299 -19.56 3.20 2.53
N VAL A 300 -18.98 2.25 1.79
CA VAL A 300 -19.47 1.81 0.49
C VAL A 300 -19.76 0.32 0.53
N ASP A 301 -20.99 -0.05 0.20
CA ASP A 301 -21.38 -1.44 -0.04
C ASP A 301 -20.79 -1.90 -1.37
N ILE A 302 -19.89 -2.89 -1.31
CA ILE A 302 -19.27 -3.45 -2.52
C ILE A 302 -20.11 -4.65 -2.99
N PRO A 303 -20.59 -4.67 -4.25
CA PRO A 303 -21.30 -5.81 -4.78
C PRO A 303 -20.45 -7.09 -4.72
N ALA A 304 -20.93 -8.08 -3.98
CA ALA A 304 -20.26 -9.36 -3.78
C ALA A 304 -21.13 -10.52 -4.28
N ASP A 305 -20.49 -11.59 -4.75
CA ASP A 305 -21.13 -12.85 -5.16
C ASP A 305 -21.86 -13.56 -4.00
N PHE A 306 -21.49 -13.24 -2.76
CA PHE A 306 -22.14 -13.72 -1.55
C PHE A 306 -22.39 -12.55 -0.58
N PRO A 307 -23.66 -12.15 -0.35
CA PRO A 307 -23.99 -11.05 0.56
C PRO A 307 -23.43 -11.28 1.97
N GLY A 308 -22.77 -10.26 2.50
CA GLY A 308 -22.17 -10.28 3.84
C GLY A 308 -20.84 -11.01 3.98
N TYR A 309 -20.27 -11.49 2.87
CA TYR A 309 -18.90 -11.99 2.85
C TYR A 309 -17.87 -10.84 2.80
N PHE A 310 -16.61 -11.18 3.09
CA PHE A 310 -15.44 -10.32 3.17
C PHE A 310 -15.41 -9.17 2.15
N VAL A 311 -15.26 -7.93 2.66
CA VAL A 311 -14.87 -6.75 1.89
C VAL A 311 -13.65 -6.14 2.57
N ASP A 312 -12.59 -5.94 1.80
CA ASP A 312 -11.33 -5.41 2.30
C ASP A 312 -10.79 -4.36 1.34
N CYS A 313 -10.97 -3.07 1.67
CA CYS A 313 -10.38 -1.97 0.91
C CYS A 313 -8.92 -1.80 1.33
N ARG A 314 -8.00 -2.19 0.46
CA ARG A 314 -6.58 -2.38 0.77
C ARG A 314 -5.70 -1.22 0.35
N SER A 315 -6.00 -0.61 -0.79
CA SER A 315 -5.15 0.45 -1.36
C SER A 315 -5.96 1.69 -1.71
N VAL A 316 -5.25 2.82 -1.75
CA VAL A 316 -5.80 4.15 -2.00
C VAL A 316 -4.75 5.01 -2.67
N ALA A 317 -5.19 5.86 -3.59
CA ALA A 317 -4.41 6.89 -4.26
C ALA A 317 -5.32 8.11 -4.52
N VAL A 318 -4.71 9.29 -4.68
CA VAL A 318 -5.42 10.53 -5.00
C VAL A 318 -4.98 11.01 -6.38
N GLN A 319 -5.95 11.30 -7.24
CA GLN A 319 -5.74 11.91 -8.56
C GLN A 319 -5.44 13.41 -8.43
N SER A 320 -4.83 14.00 -9.46
CA SER A 320 -4.48 15.43 -9.47
C SER A 320 -5.69 16.38 -9.42
N ASP A 321 -6.89 15.89 -9.71
CA ASP A 321 -8.15 16.61 -9.58
C ASP A 321 -8.77 16.49 -8.16
N GLY A 322 -8.07 15.80 -7.25
CA GLY A 322 -8.51 15.52 -5.88
C GLY A 322 -9.48 14.36 -5.75
N CYS A 323 -9.85 13.67 -6.84
CA CYS A 323 -10.63 12.44 -6.76
C CYS A 323 -9.80 11.34 -6.09
N ILE A 324 -10.47 10.51 -5.30
CA ILE A 324 -9.83 9.44 -4.54
C ILE A 324 -10.18 8.12 -5.21
N VAL A 325 -9.16 7.34 -5.53
CA VAL A 325 -9.30 5.99 -6.07
C VAL A 325 -8.94 5.01 -4.97
N ALA A 326 -9.86 4.10 -4.66
CA ALA A 326 -9.63 3.07 -3.65
C ALA A 326 -9.90 1.69 -4.24
N GLY A 327 -9.15 0.69 -3.80
CA GLY A 327 -9.21 -0.65 -4.37
C GLY A 327 -9.03 -1.74 -3.31
N GLY A 328 -9.56 -2.92 -3.60
CA GLY A 328 -9.59 -4.00 -2.63
C GLY A 328 -10.17 -5.28 -3.16
N ASN A 329 -10.63 -6.12 -2.23
CA ASN A 329 -11.14 -7.44 -2.49
C ASN A 329 -12.54 -7.61 -1.90
N ALA A 330 -13.43 -8.29 -2.61
CA ALA A 330 -14.78 -8.58 -2.14
C ALA A 330 -15.23 -10.00 -2.53
N GLY A 331 -16.10 -10.57 -1.72
CA GLY A 331 -16.82 -11.81 -2.05
C GLY A 331 -16.15 -13.10 -1.60
N ARG A 332 -16.86 -14.22 -1.83
CA ARG A 332 -16.43 -15.58 -1.47
C ARG A 332 -15.46 -16.12 -2.50
N THR A 333 -15.84 -16.06 -3.78
CA THR A 333 -14.87 -16.07 -4.86
C THR A 333 -14.22 -14.70 -4.83
N THR A 334 -13.04 -14.58 -4.22
CA THR A 334 -12.41 -13.27 -4.03
C THR A 334 -12.25 -12.60 -5.39
N LYS A 335 -12.79 -11.39 -5.53
CA LYS A 335 -12.66 -10.55 -6.72
C LYS A 335 -12.12 -9.19 -6.35
N ALA A 336 -11.18 -8.71 -7.15
CA ALA A 336 -10.68 -7.35 -7.09
C ALA A 336 -11.80 -6.36 -7.42
N PHE A 337 -11.85 -5.26 -6.70
CA PHE A 337 -12.67 -4.10 -7.02
C PHE A 337 -11.83 -2.82 -6.95
N TRP A 338 -12.28 -1.79 -7.66
CA TRP A 338 -11.81 -0.43 -7.53
C TRP A 338 -12.98 0.54 -7.62
N LEU A 339 -12.90 1.64 -6.91
CA LEU A 339 -13.94 2.66 -6.85
C LEU A 339 -13.33 4.05 -6.92
N ARG A 340 -14.13 5.01 -7.36
CA ARG A 340 -13.73 6.42 -7.44
C ARG A 340 -14.68 7.28 -6.62
N VAL A 341 -14.11 8.18 -5.82
CA VAL A 341 -14.83 9.09 -4.93
C VAL A 341 -14.46 10.52 -5.30
N LEU A 342 -15.45 11.39 -5.44
CA LEU A 342 -15.22 12.82 -5.67
C LEU A 342 -14.59 13.48 -4.43
N PRO A 343 -13.93 14.64 -4.56
CA PRO A 343 -13.27 15.32 -3.44
C PRO A 343 -14.17 15.60 -2.23
N LYS A 344 -15.49 15.71 -2.45
CA LYS A 344 -16.52 15.93 -1.41
C LYS A 344 -16.96 14.66 -0.67
N GLY A 345 -16.44 13.49 -1.03
CA GLY A 345 -16.75 12.23 -0.35
C GLY A 345 -18.03 11.53 -0.81
N ASN A 346 -18.50 11.81 -2.02
CA ASN A 346 -19.55 11.03 -2.69
C ASN A 346 -18.96 10.20 -3.83
N LEU A 347 -19.52 9.01 -4.08
CA LEU A 347 -19.11 8.18 -5.22
C LEU A 347 -19.24 8.94 -6.54
N ASP A 348 -18.25 8.76 -7.41
CA ASP A 348 -18.29 9.26 -8.77
C ASP A 348 -19.16 8.36 -9.64
N ARG A 349 -20.40 8.77 -9.92
CA ARG A 349 -21.35 7.94 -10.68
C ARG A 349 -20.97 7.76 -12.15
N GLY A 350 -19.98 8.49 -12.67
CA GLY A 350 -19.45 8.29 -14.02
C GLY A 350 -18.41 7.16 -14.12
N PHE A 351 -18.02 6.57 -12.99
CA PHE A 351 -16.96 5.56 -12.92
C PHE A 351 -17.54 4.16 -12.68
N GLY A 352 -17.25 3.20 -13.55
CA GLY A 352 -17.77 1.84 -13.48
C GLY A 352 -19.31 1.81 -13.37
N ASP A 353 -19.82 0.88 -12.57
CA ASP A 353 -21.23 0.84 -12.18
C ASP A 353 -21.45 1.71 -10.92
N ASN A 354 -21.93 2.94 -11.13
CA ASN A 354 -22.30 3.88 -10.07
C ASN A 354 -21.17 4.21 -9.07
N GLY A 355 -19.94 4.27 -9.54
CA GLY A 355 -18.73 4.58 -8.77
C GLY A 355 -17.85 3.39 -8.45
N ILE A 356 -18.25 2.17 -8.84
CA ILE A 356 -17.55 0.93 -8.50
C ILE A 356 -17.35 0.10 -9.76
N ALA A 357 -16.14 -0.39 -9.97
CA ALA A 357 -15.83 -1.43 -10.95
C ALA A 357 -15.27 -2.66 -10.23
N ARG A 358 -15.55 -3.83 -10.79
CA ARG A 358 -15.15 -5.13 -10.24
C ARG A 358 -14.66 -6.03 -11.35
N HIS A 359 -13.59 -6.76 -11.08
CA HIS A 359 -13.15 -7.81 -11.98
C HIS A 359 -14.20 -8.93 -12.04
N ASP A 360 -14.42 -9.49 -13.22
CA ASP A 360 -15.44 -10.51 -13.48
C ASP A 360 -14.97 -11.91 -13.07
N GLN A 361 -13.66 -12.16 -13.09
CA GLN A 361 -13.02 -13.40 -12.67
C GLN A 361 -12.40 -13.33 -11.26
N ASP A 362 -12.16 -14.51 -10.69
CA ASP A 362 -11.42 -14.69 -9.44
C ASP A 362 -10.08 -13.95 -9.50
N SER A 363 -9.88 -13.07 -8.53
CA SER A 363 -8.77 -12.13 -8.53
C SER A 363 -8.47 -11.61 -7.12
N TYR A 364 -7.24 -11.13 -6.94
CA TYR A 364 -6.81 -10.56 -5.67
C TYR A 364 -5.97 -9.31 -5.92
N LEU A 365 -6.47 -8.15 -5.49
CA LEU A 365 -5.76 -6.87 -5.57
C LEU A 365 -4.78 -6.74 -4.40
N PHE A 366 -3.54 -6.41 -4.72
CA PHE A 366 -2.47 -6.15 -3.76
C PHE A 366 -2.20 -4.66 -3.56
N ASP A 367 -2.12 -3.91 -4.65
CA ASP A 367 -1.81 -2.48 -4.61
C ASP A 367 -2.44 -1.73 -5.79
N LEU A 368 -2.55 -0.41 -5.65
CA LEU A 368 -3.11 0.48 -6.64
C LEU A 368 -2.38 1.82 -6.56
N ILE A 369 -2.02 2.36 -7.72
CA ILE A 369 -1.46 3.71 -7.87
C ILE A 369 -2.23 4.46 -8.96
N VAL A 370 -2.10 5.77 -8.94
CA VAL A 370 -2.58 6.66 -9.99
C VAL A 370 -1.37 7.22 -10.72
N THR A 371 -1.44 7.23 -12.05
CA THR A 371 -0.51 7.95 -12.92
C THR A 371 -1.25 9.11 -13.59
N ASN A 372 -0.54 9.97 -14.31
CA ASN A 372 -1.16 11.11 -15.02
C ASN A 372 -2.19 10.70 -16.08
N GLN A 373 -2.21 9.44 -16.53
CA GLN A 373 -3.10 8.97 -17.59
C GLN A 373 -4.15 7.98 -17.12
N ARG A 374 -3.83 7.13 -16.14
CA ARG A 374 -4.66 5.98 -15.77
C ARG A 374 -4.41 5.54 -14.34
N ILE A 375 -5.36 4.76 -13.84
CA ILE A 375 -5.22 3.99 -12.60
C ILE A 375 -4.48 2.69 -12.95
N LEU A 376 -3.54 2.27 -12.12
CA LEU A 376 -2.84 0.99 -12.26
C LEU A 376 -3.14 0.12 -11.03
N ALA A 377 -3.54 -1.13 -11.24
CA ALA A 377 -3.81 -2.07 -10.16
C ALA A 377 -2.94 -3.33 -10.30
N ALA A 378 -2.24 -3.70 -9.23
CA ALA A 378 -1.50 -4.94 -9.11
C ALA A 378 -2.43 -6.06 -8.65
N VAL A 379 -2.69 -7.04 -9.52
CA VAL A 379 -3.72 -8.06 -9.31
C VAL A 379 -3.21 -9.44 -9.69
N ASP A 380 -3.43 -10.43 -8.82
CA ASP A 380 -3.35 -11.83 -9.22
C ASP A 380 -4.71 -12.28 -9.74
N ALA A 381 -4.83 -12.71 -11.00
CA ALA A 381 -6.13 -13.05 -11.61
C ALA A 381 -6.07 -14.29 -12.51
N GLY A 382 -7.24 -14.90 -12.74
CA GLY A 382 -7.39 -16.11 -13.57
C GLY A 382 -7.43 -17.41 -12.76
N ALA A 383 -7.47 -18.54 -13.46
CA ALA A 383 -7.54 -19.88 -12.88
C ALA A 383 -6.55 -20.86 -13.57
N PRO A 384 -5.40 -21.20 -12.95
CA PRO A 384 -4.89 -20.68 -11.67
C PRO A 384 -4.56 -19.19 -11.75
N ARG A 385 -4.53 -18.50 -10.60
CA ARG A 385 -4.18 -17.07 -10.57
C ARG A 385 -2.73 -16.86 -11.03
N SER A 386 -2.54 -15.85 -11.87
CA SER A 386 -1.23 -15.36 -12.30
C SER A 386 -1.12 -13.85 -12.09
N PRO A 387 0.09 -13.32 -11.88
CA PRO A 387 0.30 -11.92 -11.60
C PRO A 387 0.11 -11.05 -12.84
N LYS A 388 -0.71 -10.02 -12.71
CA LYS A 388 -1.05 -9.06 -13.77
C LYS A 388 -1.02 -7.63 -13.24
N ILE A 389 -0.84 -6.67 -14.15
CA ILE A 389 -1.13 -5.26 -13.90
C ILE A 389 -2.28 -4.84 -14.79
N PHE A 390 -3.32 -4.28 -14.18
CA PHE A 390 -4.44 -3.72 -14.91
C PHE A 390 -4.27 -2.21 -15.09
N GLY A 391 -4.34 -1.76 -16.34
CA GLY A 391 -4.54 -0.34 -16.68
C GLY A 391 -6.03 -0.05 -16.71
N ILE A 392 -6.47 0.91 -15.90
CA ILE A 392 -7.88 1.24 -15.70
C ILE A 392 -8.11 2.69 -16.11
N GLN A 393 -9.12 2.91 -16.94
CA GLN A 393 -9.50 4.24 -17.39
C GLN A 393 -9.91 5.11 -16.18
N SER A 394 -9.28 6.27 -16.04
CA SER A 394 -9.52 7.20 -14.93
C SER A 394 -10.89 7.86 -14.96
#